data_AF-A0A453MMC7-F1
#
_entry.id   AF-A0A453MMC7-F1
#
_cell.length_a   1.000
_cell.length_b   1.000
_cell.length_c   1.000
_cell.angle_alpha   90.00
_cell.angle_beta   90.00
_cell.angle_gamma   90.00
#
_symmetry.space_group_name_H-M   'P 1'
#
loop_
_entity.id
_entity.type
_entity.pdbx_description
1 polymer ?
#
loop_
_entity_poly.entity_id
_entity_poly.type
_entity_poly.pdbx_seq_one_letter_code
_entity_poly.pdbx_strand_id
1 'polypeptide(L)'
;MSLDVVQGSDFFSGEGYPKVEFPEGWKGESGLYSVGFTRRGLAGLSLDAVRVASDIATEYHTTSPSPSPSSSILPQPTQLVPCSQAET
;
A
#
# COMPACT_ATOMS: atom_id res chain seq x y z
N MET A 1 -26.52 7.26 -13.37
CA MET A 1 -25.35 6.53 -12.86
C MET A 1 -25.64 6.25 -11.40
N SER A 2 -26.27 5.12 -11.09
CA SER A 2 -26.46 4.72 -9.70
C SER A 2 -25.09 4.24 -9.24
N LEU A 3 -24.44 4.98 -8.34
CA LEU A 3 -23.35 4.36 -7.57
C LEU A 3 -24.07 3.34 -6.70
N ASP A 4 -23.98 2.07 -7.07
CA ASP A 4 -24.18 0.99 -6.12
C ASP A 4 -23.09 1.18 -5.07
N VAL A 5 -23.39 1.99 -4.05
CA VAL A 5 -22.58 2.07 -2.85
C VAL A 5 -22.56 0.62 -2.37
N VAL A 6 -21.37 0.02 -2.36
CA VAL A 6 -21.17 -1.29 -1.77
C VAL A 6 -21.82 -1.21 -0.39
N GLN A 7 -22.94 -1.91 -0.20
CA GLN A 7 -23.53 -2.14 1.11
C GLN A 7 -22.54 -3.03 1.88
N GLY A 8 -21.43 -2.43 2.29
CA GLY A 8 -20.37 -3.06 3.05
C GLY A 8 -20.84 -3.12 4.49
N SER A 9 -21.57 -4.18 4.81
CA SER A 9 -21.90 -4.58 6.16
C SER A 9 -20.65 -4.46 7.04
N ASP A 10 -20.80 -3.68 8.10
CA ASP A 10 -19.90 -3.46 9.22
C ASP A 10 -18.62 -2.64 9.08
N PHE A 11 -18.12 -2.35 7.88
CA PHE A 11 -16.89 -1.55 7.75
C PHE A 11 -17.15 -0.03 7.73
N PHE A 12 -18.22 0.42 7.07
CA PHE A 12 -18.62 1.83 7.02
C PHE A 12 -19.77 2.13 7.99
N SER A 13 -19.79 3.33 8.56
CA SER A 13 -20.88 3.90 9.33
C SER A 13 -22.02 4.35 8.42
N GLY A 14 -23.18 4.68 9.01
CA GLY A 14 -24.32 5.23 8.25
C GLY A 14 -24.01 6.57 7.54
N GLU A 15 -22.90 7.23 7.88
CA GLU A 15 -22.43 8.45 7.22
C GLU A 15 -21.51 8.17 6.01
N GLY A 16 -21.22 6.90 5.71
CA GLY A 16 -20.36 6.50 4.60
C GLY A 16 -18.86 6.61 4.90
N TYR A 17 -18.47 6.63 6.17
CA TYR A 17 -17.06 6.66 6.62
C TYR A 17 -16.69 5.39 7.36
N PRO A 18 -15.42 4.93 7.36
CA PRO A 18 -14.98 3.81 8.18
C PRO A 18 -15.41 4.00 9.63
N LYS A 19 -15.89 2.92 10.27
CA LYS A 19 -16.28 2.96 11.69
C LYS A 19 -15.09 3.24 12.62
N VAL A 20 -13.89 2.84 12.20
CA VAL A 20 -12.64 3.11 12.91
C VAL A 20 -12.11 4.47 12.46
N GLU A 21 -11.81 5.33 13.42
CA GLU A 21 -11.29 6.66 13.14
C GLU A 21 -9.84 6.61 12.60
N PHE A 22 -9.42 7.71 11.99
CA PHE A 22 -8.02 7.91 11.63
C PHE A 22 -7.14 7.77 12.89
N PRO A 23 -5.98 7.06 12.80
CA PRO A 23 -5.31 6.64 11.59
C PRO A 23 -5.61 5.22 11.12
N GLU A 24 -6.39 4.43 11.83
CA GLU A 24 -6.51 2.98 11.59
C GLU A 24 -7.73 2.56 10.75
N GLY A 25 -8.57 3.51 10.34
CA GLY A 25 -9.76 3.26 9.50
C GLY A 25 -9.52 2.73 8.08
N TRP A 26 -8.27 2.51 7.68
CA TRP A 26 -7.89 2.09 6.33
C TRP A 26 -7.95 0.58 6.10
N LYS A 27 -7.91 -0.26 7.16
CA LYS A 27 -7.91 -1.73 7.05
C LYS A 27 -9.21 -2.33 7.58
N GLY A 28 -9.92 -3.06 6.73
CA GLY A 28 -11.10 -3.85 7.06
C GLY A 28 -10.79 -5.35 7.08
N GLU A 29 -11.83 -6.15 7.23
CA GLU A 29 -11.71 -7.61 7.27
C GLU A 29 -11.62 -8.20 5.86
N SER A 30 -11.10 -9.43 5.75
CA SER A 30 -11.06 -10.21 4.49
C SER A 30 -10.38 -9.50 3.31
N GLY A 31 -9.35 -8.69 3.58
CA GLY A 31 -8.62 -7.95 2.54
C GLY A 31 -9.37 -6.72 2.01
N LEU A 32 -10.41 -6.26 2.71
CA LEU A 32 -11.07 -5.00 2.41
C LEU A 32 -10.23 -3.82 2.91
N TYR A 33 -10.05 -2.80 2.07
CA TYR A 33 -9.31 -1.59 2.43
C TYR A 33 -10.12 -0.34 2.09
N SER A 34 -9.95 0.74 2.86
CA SER A 34 -10.46 2.07 2.54
C SER A 34 -9.30 3.05 2.31
N VAL A 35 -9.47 3.96 1.35
CA VAL A 35 -8.47 4.99 1.03
C VAL A 35 -9.18 6.33 0.83
N GLY A 36 -8.69 7.38 1.48
CA GLY A 36 -9.20 8.74 1.30
C GLY A 36 -10.42 9.09 2.15
N PHE A 37 -10.82 8.22 3.08
CA PHE A 37 -11.97 8.43 3.96
C PHE A 37 -11.60 9.10 5.29
N THR A 38 -10.37 9.60 5.44
CA THR A 38 -9.86 10.16 6.70
C THR A 38 -10.28 11.61 6.95
N ARG A 39 -11.00 12.24 6.02
CA ARG A 39 -11.43 13.66 6.08
C ARG A 39 -10.28 14.65 6.29
N ARG A 40 -9.06 14.27 5.90
CA ARG A 40 -7.81 15.06 6.02
C ARG A 40 -7.30 15.58 4.68
N GLY A 41 -8.16 15.59 3.66
CA GLY A 41 -7.81 16.00 2.30
C GLY A 41 -6.78 15.08 1.63
N LEU A 42 -6.00 15.64 0.68
CA LEU A 42 -5.02 14.88 -0.10
C LEU A 42 -3.93 14.22 0.75
N ALA A 43 -3.50 14.88 1.83
CA ALA A 43 -2.52 14.31 2.75
C ALA A 43 -3.06 13.04 3.43
N GLY A 44 -4.32 13.05 3.85
CA GLY A 44 -5.01 11.88 4.40
C GLY A 44 -5.10 10.74 3.39
N LEU A 45 -5.51 11.05 2.16
CA LEU A 45 -5.56 10.08 1.06
C LEU A 45 -4.20 9.44 0.78
N SER A 46 -3.13 10.26 0.75
CA SER A 46 -1.77 9.75 0.51
C SER A 46 -1.30 8.79 1.60
N LEU A 47 -1.64 9.09 2.86
CA LEU A 47 -1.25 8.26 4.00
C LEU A 47 -1.97 6.91 3.99
N ASP A 48 -3.29 6.90 3.72
CA ASP A 48 -4.04 5.65 3.57
C ASP A 48 -3.47 4.80 2.44
N ALA A 49 -3.20 5.41 1.27
CA ALA A 49 -2.66 4.70 0.10
C ALA A 49 -1.31 4.03 0.39
N VAL A 50 -0.40 4.73 1.09
CA VAL A 50 0.91 4.17 1.48
C VAL A 50 0.74 2.99 2.43
N ARG A 51 -0.19 3.08 3.41
CA ARG A 51 -0.45 2.00 4.36
C ARG A 51 -1.01 0.76 3.68
N VAL A 52 -2.03 0.93 2.84
CA VAL A 52 -2.63 -0.16 2.06
C VAL A 52 -1.60 -0.85 1.18
N ALA A 53 -0.78 -0.09 0.45
CA ALA A 53 0.26 -0.65 -0.41
C ALA A 53 1.29 -1.47 0.39
N SER A 54 1.72 -0.96 1.56
CA SER A 54 2.66 -1.65 2.44
C SER A 54 2.07 -2.94 3.01
N ASP A 55 0.79 -2.93 3.38
CA ASP A 55 0.10 -4.10 3.93
C ASP A 55 -0.02 -5.21 2.88
N ILE A 56 -0.46 -4.87 1.67
CA ILE A 56 -0.56 -5.82 0.54
C ILE A 56 0.81 -6.43 0.21
N ALA A 57 1.87 -5.60 0.16
CA ALA A 57 3.22 -6.10 -0.09
C ALA A 57 3.67 -7.11 0.99
N THR A 58 3.38 -6.81 2.26
CA THR A 58 3.72 -7.69 3.38
C THR A 58 2.96 -9.01 3.31
N GLU A 59 1.65 -8.97 3.06
CA GLU A 59 0.80 -10.17 2.93
C GLU A 59 1.23 -11.04 1.74
N TYR A 60 1.59 -10.43 0.61
CA TYR A 60 2.06 -11.14 -0.59
C TYR A 60 3.37 -11.90 -0.34
N HIS A 61 4.33 -11.28 0.35
CA HIS A 61 5.60 -11.92 0.67
C HIS A 61 5.49 -12.98 1.79
N THR A 62 4.51 -12.84 2.68
CA THR A 62 4.27 -13.81 3.77
C THR A 62 3.58 -15.09 3.27
N THR A 63 2.76 -14.97 2.23
CA THR A 63 2.02 -16.11 1.64
C THR A 63 2.77 -16.84 0.54
N SER A 64 3.88 -16.30 0.03
CA SER A 64 4.88 -17.08 -0.70
C SER A 64 5.79 -17.78 0.32
N PRO A 65 5.64 -19.09 0.63
CA PRO A 65 6.71 -19.80 1.31
C PRO A 65 7.93 -19.69 0.41
N SER A 66 8.93 -18.88 0.80
CA SER A 66 10.15 -18.80 0.02
C SER A 66 10.73 -20.23 -0.06
N PRO A 67 11.06 -20.76 -1.25
CA PRO A 67 12.02 -21.84 -1.30
C PRO A 67 13.31 -21.26 -0.70
N SER A 68 13.74 -21.81 0.42
CA SER A 68 14.97 -21.42 1.12
C SER A 68 16.12 -21.24 0.13
N PRO A 69 16.75 -20.05 0.04
CA PRO A 69 18.08 -19.93 -0.52
C PRO A 69 19.06 -19.95 0.64
N SER A 70 19.58 -21.14 0.94
CA SER A 70 20.93 -21.20 1.46
C SER A 70 21.85 -20.48 0.48
N SER A 71 22.66 -19.57 1.02
CA SER A 71 23.93 -19.10 0.48
C SER A 71 23.92 -18.13 -0.72
N SER A 72 24.48 -16.94 -0.44
CA SER A 72 25.40 -16.21 -1.32
C SER A 72 24.81 -15.40 -2.47
N ILE A 73 24.41 -14.15 -2.21
CA ILE A 73 24.83 -13.03 -3.08
C ILE A 73 25.10 -11.81 -2.18
N LEU A 74 26.37 -11.43 -2.09
CA LEU A 74 26.84 -10.14 -1.59
C LEU A 74 26.55 -9.07 -2.66
N PRO A 75 26.03 -7.87 -2.34
CA PRO A 75 25.91 -6.82 -3.36
C PRO A 75 27.31 -6.36 -3.80
N GLN A 76 27.64 -6.52 -5.09
CA GLN A 76 28.81 -5.89 -5.67
C GLN A 76 28.57 -4.38 -5.80
N PRO A 77 29.54 -3.52 -5.46
CA PRO A 77 29.41 -2.08 -5.62
C PRO A 77 29.31 -1.74 -7.11
N THR A 78 28.17 -1.16 -7.50
CA THR A 78 27.93 -0.66 -8.86
C THR A 78 29.00 0.38 -9.19
N GLN A 79 29.95 0.03 -10.05
CA GLN A 79 30.92 0.99 -10.58
C GLN A 79 30.18 1.97 -11.49
N LEU A 80 30.18 3.24 -11.10
CA LEU A 80 29.75 4.37 -11.92
C LEU A 80 30.53 4.37 -13.23
N VAL A 81 29.83 4.25 -14.36
CA VAL A 81 30.43 4.41 -15.69
C VAL A 81 30.68 5.90 -15.90
N PRO A 82 31.94 6.36 -16.12
CA PRO A 82 32.19 7.76 -16.43
C PRO A 82 31.66 8.09 -17.83
N CYS A 83 30.83 9.12 -17.93
CA CYS A 83 30.40 9.68 -19.21
C CYS A 83 31.63 10.25 -19.93
N SER A 84 32.15 9.50 -20.90
CA SER A 84 33.22 10.01 -21.75
C SER A 84 32.61 10.98 -22.78
N GLN A 85 32.99 12.24 -22.63
CA GLN A 85 33.09 13.32 -23.61
C GLN A 85 32.26 13.17 -24.90
N ALA A 86 31.25 14.02 -25.04
CA ALA A 86 30.75 14.46 -26.34
C ALA A 86 31.11 15.94 -26.50
N GLU A 87 32.26 16.20 -27.11
CA GLU A 87 32.57 17.49 -27.71
C GLU A 87 32.03 17.52 -29.13
N THR A 88 31.35 18.60 -29.51
CA THR A 88 31.53 19.35 -30.77
C THR A 88 30.94 20.75 -30.58
#